data_AF-A0A1I7YKZ8-F1
#
_entry.id   AF-A0A1I7YKZ8-F1
#
_cell.length_a   1.000
_cell.length_b   1.000
_cell.length_c   1.000
_cell.angle_alpha   90.00
_cell.angle_beta   90.00
_cell.angle_gamma   90.00
#
_symmetry.space_group_name_H-M   'P 1'
#
loop_
_entity.id
_entity.type
_entity.pdbx_description
1 polymer ?
#
loop_
_entity_poly.entity_id
_entity_poly.type
_entity_poly.pdbx_seq_one_letter_code
_entity_poly.pdbx_strand_id
1 'polypeptide(L)'
;MISTSVLLPPHHLGLSILGPLFTLLVACNSLKGYLQVGTFEGNNGFIGFLQHVILWRFNYLFQFIHEVLSRTMSKSKQTVVTSKDQAEINRFACLHMETAEKKNELSRTANTLQNLVDAEDELILLSDEDLKSVPFKIGSSFIHCDEHNDEINSLIEKEKEVLEDEVTSLTEQIKRNEMEMGQLKEILYEKFGDNINLENAEE
;
A
#
# COMPACT_ATOMS: atom_id res chain seq x y z
N MET A 1 25.01 -3.63 6.87
CA MET A 1 24.34 -4.14 8.09
C MET A 1 23.34 -3.07 8.49
N ILE A 2 22.11 -3.11 8.00
CA ILE A 2 21.00 -3.85 8.61
C ILE A 2 20.29 -4.66 7.51
N SER A 3 20.33 -5.98 7.71
CA SER A 3 19.65 -6.98 6.90
C SER A 3 18.33 -7.26 7.60
N THR A 4 17.23 -6.68 7.11
CA THR A 4 15.90 -7.05 7.60
C THR A 4 15.04 -7.38 6.39
N SER A 5 14.92 -8.67 6.13
CA SER A 5 14.00 -9.27 5.19
C SER A 5 12.58 -8.75 5.45
N VAL A 6 12.05 -7.91 4.57
CA VAL A 6 10.59 -7.72 4.47
C VAL A 6 10.06 -8.87 3.59
N LEU A 7 10.18 -10.07 4.13
CA LEU A 7 9.39 -11.22 3.72
C LEU A 7 8.18 -11.20 4.66
N LEU A 8 7.20 -10.34 4.38
CA LEU A 8 5.91 -10.40 5.07
C LEU A 8 5.23 -11.70 4.62
N PRO A 9 4.58 -12.43 5.55
CA PRO A 9 4.06 -13.76 5.28
C PRO A 9 2.92 -13.68 4.25
N PRO A 10 2.74 -14.74 3.43
CA PRO A 10 1.66 -14.77 2.46
C PRO A 10 0.33 -14.54 3.18
N HIS A 11 -0.45 -13.59 2.67
CA HIS A 11 -1.80 -13.34 3.12
C HIS A 11 -2.58 -14.66 3.20
N HIS A 12 -3.05 -14.88 4.41
CA HIS A 12 -3.84 -15.97 5.00
C HIS A 12 -5.25 -16.09 4.40
N LEU A 13 -5.51 -15.46 3.26
CA LEU A 13 -6.81 -15.42 2.61
C LEU A 13 -6.94 -16.43 1.46
N GLY A 14 -5.82 -16.96 0.93
CA GLY A 14 -5.84 -18.06 -0.04
C GLY A 14 -5.79 -19.46 0.59
N LEU A 15 -5.22 -19.59 1.80
CA LEU A 15 -5.02 -20.89 2.46
C LEU A 15 -6.18 -21.37 3.34
N SER A 16 -7.09 -20.49 3.77
CA SER A 16 -8.20 -20.86 4.67
C SER A 16 -9.17 -21.88 4.06
N ILE A 17 -9.24 -21.97 2.72
CA ILE A 17 -10.10 -22.93 2.02
C ILE A 17 -9.29 -24.17 1.60
N LEU A 18 -7.98 -24.02 1.32
CA LEU A 18 -7.09 -25.12 0.92
C LEU A 18 -6.87 -26.14 2.04
N GLY A 19 -6.70 -25.69 3.29
CA GLY A 19 -6.60 -26.58 4.46
C GLY A 19 -7.80 -27.52 4.58
N PRO A 20 -9.03 -27.01 4.72
CA PRO A 20 -10.22 -27.86 4.82
C PRO A 20 -10.47 -28.67 3.55
N LEU A 21 -10.16 -28.18 2.34
CA LEU A 21 -10.26 -28.96 1.10
C LEU A 21 -9.28 -30.14 1.07
N PHE A 22 -8.04 -29.95 1.52
CA PHE A 22 -7.05 -31.03 1.61
C PHE A 22 -7.44 -32.05 2.68
N THR A 23 -7.91 -31.60 3.84
CA THR A 23 -8.47 -32.49 4.87
C THR A 23 -9.69 -33.26 4.36
N LEU A 24 -10.58 -32.62 3.59
CA LEU A 24 -11.71 -33.29 2.93
C LEU A 24 -11.26 -34.30 1.88
N LEU A 25 -10.23 -33.99 1.09
CA LEU A 25 -9.67 -34.90 0.10
C LEU A 25 -9.08 -36.15 0.76
N VAL A 26 -8.29 -35.98 1.82
CA VAL A 26 -7.71 -37.07 2.61
C VAL A 26 -8.80 -37.90 3.29
N ALA A 27 -9.78 -37.24 3.93
CA ALA A 27 -10.94 -37.90 4.53
C ALA A 27 -11.74 -38.67 3.48
N CYS A 28 -11.89 -38.11 2.27
CA CYS A 28 -12.55 -38.79 1.18
C CYS A 28 -11.78 -40.06 0.76
N ASN A 29 -10.46 -39.98 0.63
CA ASN A 29 -9.64 -41.13 0.26
C ASN A 29 -9.70 -42.25 1.32
N SER A 30 -9.70 -41.90 2.61
CA SER A 30 -9.92 -42.85 3.71
C SER A 30 -11.31 -43.49 3.67
N LEU A 31 -12.38 -42.73 3.41
CA LEU A 31 -13.73 -43.28 3.32
C LEU A 31 -13.89 -44.25 2.14
N LYS A 32 -13.25 -43.96 1.00
CA LYS A 32 -13.23 -44.84 -0.17
C LYS A 32 -12.61 -46.20 0.17
N GLY A 33 -11.53 -46.21 0.96
CA GLY A 33 -10.94 -47.44 1.50
C GLY A 33 -11.93 -48.22 2.38
N TYR A 34 -12.67 -47.54 3.26
CA TYR A 34 -13.66 -48.20 4.13
C TYR A 34 -14.86 -48.79 3.36
N LEU A 35 -15.39 -48.09 2.35
CA LEU A 35 -16.51 -48.58 1.53
C LEU A 35 -16.15 -49.82 0.69
N GLN A 36 -14.87 -50.02 0.39
CA GLN A 36 -14.40 -51.14 -0.44
C GLN A 36 -14.15 -52.42 0.39
N VAL A 37 -13.95 -52.29 1.71
CA VAL A 37 -13.72 -53.42 2.64
C VAL A 37 -15.04 -54.02 3.15
N GLY A 38 -16.16 -53.30 3.02
CA GLY A 38 -17.50 -53.72 3.49
C GLY A 38 -18.28 -54.65 2.56
N THR A 39 -17.63 -55.54 1.79
CA THR A 39 -18.34 -56.54 0.96
C THR A 39 -18.84 -57.69 1.82
N PHE A 40 -19.97 -57.49 2.50
CA PHE A 40 -20.71 -58.60 3.10
C PHE A 40 -21.58 -59.23 1.99
N GLU A 41 -21.21 -60.43 1.55
CA GLU A 41 -22.00 -61.23 0.61
C GLU A 41 -23.36 -61.56 1.25
N GLY A 42 -24.42 -60.91 0.79
CA GLY A 42 -25.78 -61.17 1.24
C GLY A 42 -26.80 -60.32 0.48
N ASN A 43 -27.47 -60.95 -0.49
CA ASN A 43 -28.60 -60.44 -1.29
C ASN A 43 -29.46 -59.39 -0.58
N ASN A 44 -29.49 -58.14 -1.09
CA ASN A 44 -30.60 -57.19 -0.97
C ASN A 44 -30.41 -56.03 -1.99
N GLY A 45 -31.13 -56.07 -3.11
CA GLY A 45 -30.94 -55.17 -4.27
C GLY A 45 -31.04 -53.66 -4.01
N PHE A 46 -31.66 -53.24 -2.90
CA PHE A 46 -31.76 -51.83 -2.52
C PHE A 46 -30.48 -51.29 -1.85
N ILE A 47 -29.79 -52.12 -1.05
CA ILE A 47 -28.54 -51.75 -0.37
C ILE A 47 -27.41 -51.62 -1.41
N GLY A 48 -27.34 -52.55 -2.38
CA GLY A 48 -26.40 -52.45 -3.50
C GLY A 48 -26.62 -51.22 -4.37
N PHE A 49 -27.89 -50.85 -4.63
CA PHE A 49 -28.23 -49.64 -5.38
C PHE A 49 -27.83 -48.36 -4.64
N LEU A 50 -28.14 -48.26 -3.35
CA LEU A 50 -27.71 -47.15 -2.49
C LEU A 50 -26.18 -47.04 -2.44
N GLN A 51 -25.47 -48.16 -2.32
CA GLN A 51 -24.02 -48.18 -2.32
C GLN A 51 -23.43 -47.70 -3.66
N HIS A 52 -24.03 -48.10 -4.78
CA HIS A 52 -23.61 -47.63 -6.10
C HIS A 52 -23.81 -46.12 -6.29
N VAL A 53 -24.94 -45.58 -5.81
CA VAL A 53 -25.23 -44.14 -5.85
C VAL A 53 -24.27 -43.35 -4.96
N ILE A 54 -23.98 -43.84 -3.75
CA ILE A 54 -23.03 -43.21 -2.83
C ILE A 54 -21.62 -43.19 -3.43
N LEU A 55 -21.15 -44.33 -3.95
CA LEU A 55 -19.85 -44.43 -4.61
C LEU A 55 -19.73 -43.50 -5.82
N TRP A 56 -20.80 -43.38 -6.61
CA TRP A 56 -20.80 -42.52 -7.79
C TRP A 56 -20.77 -41.02 -7.42
N ARG A 57 -21.57 -40.61 -6.41
CA ARG A 57 -21.54 -39.22 -5.90
C ARG A 57 -20.21 -38.88 -5.25
N PHE A 58 -19.59 -39.84 -4.59
CA PHE A 58 -18.29 -39.67 -3.97
C PHE A 58 -17.16 -39.51 -4.99
N ASN A 59 -17.19 -40.31 -6.06
CA ASN A 59 -16.22 -40.20 -7.14
C ASN A 59 -16.37 -38.87 -7.91
N TYR A 60 -17.60 -38.42 -8.13
CA TYR A 60 -17.87 -37.12 -8.74
C TYR A 60 -17.40 -35.96 -7.85
N LEU A 61 -17.66 -36.02 -6.54
CA LEU A 61 -17.21 -35.01 -5.58
C LEU A 61 -15.68 -34.99 -5.47
N PHE A 62 -15.02 -36.15 -5.53
CA PHE A 62 -13.57 -36.25 -5.55
C PHE A 62 -12.97 -35.61 -6.80
N GLN A 63 -13.51 -35.90 -7.98
CA GLN A 63 -13.07 -35.26 -9.22
C GLN A 63 -13.29 -33.75 -9.20
N PHE A 64 -14.43 -33.29 -8.69
CA PHE A 64 -14.73 -31.87 -8.54
C PHE A 64 -13.76 -31.16 -7.60
N ILE A 65 -13.48 -31.74 -6.42
CA ILE A 65 -12.50 -31.19 -5.47
C ILE A 65 -11.10 -31.17 -6.09
N HIS A 66 -10.69 -32.25 -6.75
CA HIS A 66 -9.39 -32.33 -7.42
C HIS A 66 -9.24 -31.28 -8.53
N GLU A 67 -10.29 -31.04 -9.33
CA GLU A 67 -10.27 -30.04 -10.38
C GLU A 67 -10.25 -28.62 -9.83
N VAL A 68 -11.02 -28.33 -8.78
CA VAL A 68 -10.98 -27.03 -8.08
C VAL A 68 -9.60 -26.79 -7.47
N LEU A 69 -9.00 -27.79 -6.80
CA LEU A 69 -7.63 -27.71 -6.27
C LEU A 69 -6.58 -27.53 -7.37
N SER A 70 -6.70 -28.24 -8.49
CA SER A 70 -5.77 -28.11 -9.62
C SER A 70 -5.85 -26.72 -10.25
N ARG A 71 -7.05 -26.15 -10.34
CA ARG A 71 -7.26 -24.79 -10.86
C ARG A 71 -6.75 -23.72 -9.90
N THR A 72 -6.90 -23.89 -8.58
CA THR A 72 -6.38 -22.93 -7.60
C THR A 72 -4.86 -23.00 -7.48
N MET A 73 -4.23 -24.17 -7.66
CA MET A 73 -2.78 -24.32 -7.57
C MET A 73 -2.02 -24.02 -8.87
N SER A 74 -2.66 -24.04 -10.05
CA SER A 74 -1.95 -23.85 -11.34
C SER A 74 -1.72 -22.38 -11.74
N LYS A 75 -2.14 -21.40 -10.93
CA LYS A 75 -2.11 -19.98 -11.33
C LYS A 75 -0.97 -19.16 -10.72
N SER A 76 0.15 -19.76 -10.31
CA SER A 76 1.40 -19.02 -10.10
C SER A 76 2.38 -19.35 -11.22
N LYS A 77 2.41 -18.49 -12.26
CA LYS A 77 3.58 -18.46 -13.16
C LYS A 77 4.76 -18.08 -12.28
N GLN A 78 5.67 -19.03 -12.05
CA GLN A 78 6.90 -18.78 -11.30
C GLN A 78 7.80 -17.91 -12.18
N THR A 79 7.63 -16.59 -12.09
CA THR A 79 8.41 -15.60 -12.81
C THR A 79 9.79 -15.48 -12.16
N VAL A 80 10.84 -15.73 -12.95
CA VAL A 80 12.23 -15.59 -12.49
C VAL A 80 12.52 -14.11 -12.25
N VAL A 81 12.84 -13.76 -11.00
CA VAL A 81 13.23 -12.40 -10.61
C VAL A 81 14.68 -12.15 -11.04
N THR A 82 14.91 -11.13 -11.85
CA THR A 82 16.27 -10.73 -12.24
C THR A 82 16.81 -9.62 -11.33
N SER A 83 18.12 -9.41 -11.32
CA SER A 83 18.74 -8.32 -10.54
C SER A 83 18.23 -6.93 -10.94
N LYS A 84 17.89 -6.75 -12.22
CA LYS A 84 17.30 -5.50 -12.73
C LYS A 84 15.92 -5.24 -12.11
N ASP A 85 15.10 -6.27 -11.99
CA ASP A 85 13.76 -6.15 -11.40
C ASP A 85 13.83 -5.78 -9.93
N GLN A 86 14.77 -6.37 -9.19
CA GLN A 86 14.98 -6.00 -7.80
C GLN A 86 15.47 -4.55 -7.66
N ALA A 87 16.26 -4.05 -8.62
CA ALA A 87 16.65 -2.65 -8.65
C ALA A 87 15.46 -1.72 -8.90
N GLU A 88 14.54 -2.10 -9.80
CA GLU A 88 13.30 -1.36 -10.07
C GLU A 88 12.37 -1.35 -8.84
N ILE A 89 12.22 -2.48 -8.14
CA ILE A 89 11.47 -2.58 -6.88
C ILE A 89 12.08 -1.67 -5.80
N ASN A 90 13.41 -1.71 -5.65
CA ASN A 90 14.10 -0.86 -4.68
C ASN A 90 13.96 0.62 -5.04
N ARG A 91 14.04 0.96 -6.33
CA ARG A 91 13.84 2.32 -6.83
C ARG A 91 12.43 2.82 -6.52
N PHE A 92 11.41 1.99 -6.73
CA PHE A 92 10.03 2.30 -6.37
C PHE A 92 9.89 2.59 -4.87
N ALA A 93 10.46 1.74 -4.02
CA ALA A 93 10.43 1.94 -2.57
C ALA A 93 11.13 3.24 -2.14
N CYS A 94 12.28 3.55 -2.73
CA CYS A 94 12.99 4.81 -2.48
C CYS A 94 12.16 6.03 -2.93
N LEU A 95 11.62 6.00 -4.15
CA LEU A 95 10.79 7.10 -4.67
C LEU A 95 9.55 7.34 -3.82
N HIS A 96 8.92 6.29 -3.31
CA HIS A 96 7.78 6.42 -2.42
C HIS A 96 8.17 7.11 -1.10
N MET A 97 9.27 6.68 -0.46
CA MET A 97 9.79 7.34 0.74
C MET A 97 10.15 8.81 0.51
N GLU A 98 10.87 9.11 -0.58
CA GLU A 98 11.22 10.48 -0.95
C GLU A 98 9.98 11.34 -1.21
N THR A 99 8.95 10.78 -1.84
CA THR A 99 7.70 11.49 -2.12
C THR A 99 6.93 11.76 -0.85
N ALA A 100 6.86 10.81 0.08
CA ALA A 100 6.23 10.99 1.38
C ALA A 100 6.95 12.08 2.21
N GLU A 101 8.28 12.08 2.20
CA GLU A 101 9.07 13.13 2.87
C GLU A 101 8.82 14.50 2.25
N LYS A 102 8.85 14.62 0.92
CA LYS A 102 8.55 15.89 0.22
C LYS A 102 7.11 16.37 0.43
N LYS A 103 6.13 15.46 0.53
CA LYS A 103 4.74 15.82 0.87
C LYS A 103 4.65 16.38 2.30
N ASN A 104 5.38 15.79 3.24
CA ASN A 104 5.45 16.30 4.61
C ASN A 104 6.13 17.68 4.66
N GLU A 105 7.21 17.86 3.90
CA GLU A 105 7.90 19.14 3.77
C GLU A 105 6.99 20.21 3.16
N LEU A 106 6.32 19.90 2.05
CA LEU A 106 5.35 20.78 1.42
C LEU A 106 4.23 21.21 2.39
N SER A 107 3.71 20.27 3.18
CA SER A 107 2.71 20.58 4.20
C SER A 107 3.26 21.55 5.25
N ARG A 108 4.51 21.37 5.71
CA ARG A 108 5.14 22.30 6.66
C ARG A 108 5.34 23.68 6.05
N THR A 109 5.89 23.77 4.84
CA THR A 109 6.14 25.04 4.14
C THR A 109 4.83 25.77 3.85
N ALA A 110 3.79 25.07 3.40
CA ALA A 110 2.47 25.64 3.17
C ALA A 110 1.82 26.16 4.47
N ASN A 111 1.97 25.43 5.58
CA ASN A 111 1.49 25.89 6.89
C ASN A 111 2.27 27.15 7.35
N THR A 112 3.58 27.21 7.14
CA THR A 112 4.38 28.41 7.46
C THR A 112 3.93 29.60 6.63
N LEU A 113 3.69 29.41 5.33
CA LEU A 113 3.17 30.46 4.45
C LEU A 113 1.79 30.95 4.92
N GLN A 114 0.87 30.04 5.24
CA GLN A 114 -0.45 30.39 5.78
C GLN A 114 -0.33 31.16 7.09
N ASN A 115 0.53 30.72 8.02
CA ASN A 115 0.76 31.42 9.28
C ASN A 115 1.29 32.85 9.06
N LEU A 116 2.11 33.07 8.03
CA LEU A 116 2.58 34.42 7.68
C LEU A 116 1.46 35.29 7.10
N VAL A 117 0.60 34.72 6.26
CA VAL A 117 -0.58 35.43 5.73
C VAL A 117 -1.57 35.78 6.85
N ASP A 118 -1.88 34.81 7.72
CA ASP A 118 -2.77 35.03 8.87
C ASP A 118 -2.20 36.09 9.83
N ALA A 119 -0.89 36.07 10.07
CA ALA A 119 -0.23 37.08 10.89
C ALA A 119 -0.29 38.48 10.25
N GLU A 120 -0.13 38.59 8.92
CA GLU A 120 -0.29 39.85 8.21
C GLU A 120 -1.73 40.38 8.29
N ASP A 121 -2.73 39.51 8.09
CA ASP A 121 -4.14 39.85 8.20
C ASP A 121 -4.49 40.32 9.63
N GLU A 122 -3.94 39.67 10.67
CA GLU A 122 -4.11 40.09 12.06
C GLU A 122 -3.47 41.46 12.33
N LEU A 123 -2.29 41.75 11.75
CA LEU A 123 -1.63 43.04 11.88
C LEU A 123 -2.48 44.19 11.32
N ILE A 124 -3.19 43.97 10.21
CA ILE A 124 -4.09 44.96 9.58
C ILE A 124 -5.29 45.30 10.48
N LEU A 125 -5.70 44.40 11.38
CA LEU A 125 -6.84 44.60 12.27
C LEU A 125 -6.49 45.40 13.54
N LEU A 126 -5.20 45.59 13.82
CA LEU A 126 -4.73 46.33 14.99
C LEU A 126 -4.81 47.84 14.76
N SER A 127 -4.92 48.60 15.85
CA SER A 127 -4.83 50.06 15.78
C SER A 127 -3.38 50.50 15.61
N ASP A 128 -3.13 51.67 14.99
CA ASP A 128 -1.79 52.25 14.82
C ASP A 128 -1.00 52.39 16.15
N GLU A 129 -1.71 52.44 17.29
CA GLU A 129 -1.12 52.52 18.63
C GLU A 129 -0.69 51.14 19.15
N ASP A 130 -1.47 50.10 18.86
CA ASP A 130 -1.17 48.70 19.21
C ASP A 130 -0.07 48.11 18.30
N LEU A 131 -0.07 48.47 17.01
CA LEU A 131 0.92 48.06 16.00
C LEU A 131 2.37 48.39 16.42
N LYS A 132 2.58 49.57 17.00
CA LYS A 132 3.91 50.00 17.52
C LYS A 132 4.44 49.14 18.65
N SER A 133 3.57 48.37 19.31
CA SER A 133 3.94 47.50 20.41
C SER A 133 4.23 46.06 19.98
N VAL A 134 3.99 45.67 18.71
CA VAL A 134 4.18 44.29 18.25
C VAL A 134 5.67 44.03 17.97
N PRO A 135 6.31 43.09 18.67
CA PRO A 135 7.71 42.74 18.41
C PRO A 135 7.84 41.68 17.31
N PHE A 136 8.68 41.93 16.31
CA PHE A 136 9.06 40.95 15.30
C PHE A 136 10.13 40.00 15.82
N LYS A 137 9.94 38.69 15.62
CA LYS A 137 10.90 37.66 16.03
C LYS A 137 11.78 37.27 14.85
N ILE A 138 13.10 37.46 14.99
CA ILE A 138 14.10 36.97 14.05
C ILE A 138 15.04 36.02 14.80
N GLY A 139 14.99 34.74 14.46
CA GLY A 139 15.74 33.69 15.16
C GLY A 139 15.38 33.59 16.64
N SER A 140 16.27 34.08 17.51
CA SER A 140 16.10 34.09 18.98
C SER A 140 15.85 35.48 19.58
N SER A 141 15.83 36.53 18.76
CA SER A 141 15.69 37.92 19.22
C SER A 141 14.36 38.54 18.78
N PHE A 142 13.87 39.48 19.57
CA PHE A 142 12.66 40.25 19.30
C PHE A 142 13.04 41.71 19.05
N ILE A 143 12.50 42.32 17.99
CA ILE A 143 12.78 43.69 17.58
C ILE A 143 11.45 44.44 17.47
N HIS A 144 11.35 45.58 18.14
CA HIS A 144 10.21 46.49 17.96
C HIS A 144 10.48 47.35 16.73
N CYS A 145 9.51 47.38 15.83
CA CYS A 145 9.65 48.09 14.58
C CYS A 145 8.42 48.95 14.35
N ASP A 146 8.65 50.20 13.95
CA ASP A 146 7.56 51.08 13.54
C ASP A 146 6.97 50.56 12.22
N GLU A 147 5.65 50.63 12.08
CA GLU A 147 4.86 50.15 10.94
C GLU A 147 5.34 50.69 9.57
N HIS A 148 6.00 51.85 9.56
CA HIS A 148 6.57 52.48 8.36
C HIS A 148 8.01 52.06 8.04
N ASN A 149 8.52 51.00 8.66
CA ASN A 149 9.81 50.47 8.31
C ASN A 149 9.68 49.62 7.04
N ASP A 150 9.77 50.27 5.87
CA ASP A 150 9.70 49.67 4.53
C ASP A 150 10.61 48.42 4.40
N GLU A 151 11.71 48.38 5.17
CA GLU A 151 12.63 47.27 5.23
C GLU A 151 11.98 45.97 5.72
N ILE A 152 11.02 46.03 6.65
CA ILE A 152 10.39 44.84 7.24
C ILE A 152 9.27 44.30 6.38
N ASN A 153 8.43 45.19 5.84
CA ASN A 153 7.42 44.79 4.86
C ASN A 153 8.10 44.14 3.64
N SER A 154 9.23 44.69 3.19
CA SER A 154 10.03 44.07 2.14
C SER A 154 10.63 42.70 2.54
N LEU A 155 11.01 42.50 3.80
CA LEU A 155 11.52 41.21 4.29
C LEU A 155 10.41 40.15 4.37
N ILE A 156 9.22 40.53 4.86
CA ILE A 156 8.05 39.64 4.93
C ILE A 156 7.62 39.21 3.53
N GLU A 157 7.51 40.16 2.60
CA GLU A 157 7.13 39.88 1.22
C GLU A 157 8.14 38.96 0.54
N LYS A 158 9.44 39.20 0.77
CA LYS A 158 10.50 38.35 0.24
C LYS A 158 10.46 36.94 0.83
N GLU A 159 10.19 36.80 2.13
CA GLU A 159 10.07 35.49 2.77
C GLU A 159 8.86 34.71 2.22
N LYS A 160 7.74 35.40 1.97
CA LYS A 160 6.57 34.81 1.30
C LYS A 160 6.90 34.33 -0.11
N GLU A 161 7.56 35.16 -0.93
CA GLU A 161 7.98 34.80 -2.29
C GLU A 161 8.88 33.54 -2.28
N VAL A 162 9.85 33.47 -1.35
CA VAL A 162 10.71 32.30 -1.19
C VAL A 162 9.92 31.04 -0.83
N LEU A 163 8.96 31.14 0.10
CA LEU A 163 8.12 30.01 0.50
C LEU A 163 7.18 29.57 -0.62
N GLU A 164 6.64 30.50 -1.42
CA GLU A 164 5.81 30.20 -2.59
C GLU A 164 6.58 29.47 -3.70
N ASP A 165 7.81 29.93 -3.97
CA ASP A 165 8.72 29.27 -4.90
C ASP A 165 9.08 27.86 -4.42
N GLU A 166 9.34 27.69 -3.12
CA GLU A 166 9.63 26.39 -2.51
C GLU A 166 8.43 25.44 -2.61
N VAL A 167 7.21 25.90 -2.30
CA VAL A 167 5.97 25.12 -2.48
C VAL A 167 5.81 24.68 -3.93
N THR A 168 6.07 25.58 -4.88
CA THR A 168 5.98 25.28 -6.32
C THR A 168 7.01 24.22 -6.72
N SER A 169 8.27 24.39 -6.31
CA SER A 169 9.36 23.44 -6.56
C SER A 169 9.08 22.05 -5.96
N LEU A 170 8.63 21.99 -4.71
CA LEU A 170 8.27 20.74 -4.04
C LEU A 170 7.11 20.04 -4.74
N THR A 171 6.09 20.80 -5.17
CA THR A 171 4.94 20.27 -5.92
C THR A 171 5.39 19.65 -7.24
N GLU A 172 6.29 20.31 -7.98
CA GLU A 172 6.82 19.75 -9.22
C GLU A 172 7.66 18.50 -8.99
N GLN A 173 8.49 18.48 -7.93
CA GLN A 173 9.28 17.31 -7.58
C GLN A 173 8.41 16.11 -7.21
N ILE A 174 7.34 16.32 -6.45
CA ILE A 174 6.35 15.29 -6.12
C ILE A 174 5.72 14.73 -7.40
N LYS A 175 5.26 15.61 -8.32
CA LYS A 175 4.68 15.18 -9.60
C LYS A 175 5.65 14.36 -10.45
N ARG A 176 6.93 14.76 -10.49
CA ARG A 176 7.97 13.99 -11.21
C ARG A 176 8.17 12.61 -10.59
N ASN A 177 8.26 12.53 -9.27
CA ASN A 177 8.43 11.26 -8.57
C ASN A 177 7.21 10.35 -8.75
N GLU A 178 5.99 10.89 -8.66
CA GLU A 178 4.74 10.14 -8.88
C GLU A 178 4.64 9.60 -10.31
N MET A 179 5.11 10.37 -11.30
CA MET A 179 5.17 9.92 -12.69
C MET A 179 6.16 8.75 -12.87
N GLU A 180 7.36 8.85 -12.28
CA GLU A 180 8.36 7.76 -12.31
C GLU A 180 7.83 6.52 -11.58
N MET A 181 7.17 6.69 -10.44
CA MET A 181 6.53 5.60 -9.70
C MET A 181 5.43 4.91 -10.52
N GLY A 182 4.59 5.68 -11.23
CA GLY A 182 3.54 5.13 -12.08
C GLY A 182 4.11 4.27 -13.22
N GLN A 183 5.16 4.74 -13.89
CA GLN A 183 5.86 3.99 -14.95
C GLN A 183 6.47 2.69 -14.40
N LEU A 184 7.14 2.75 -13.24
CA LEU A 184 7.70 1.56 -12.60
C LEU A 184 6.59 0.58 -12.16
N LYS A 185 5.45 1.08 -11.67
CA LYS A 185 4.28 0.27 -11.29
C LYS A 185 3.79 -0.53 -12.50
N GLU A 186 3.58 0.10 -13.65
CA GLU A 186 3.13 -0.58 -14.87
C GLU A 186 4.11 -1.67 -15.32
N ILE A 187 5.42 -1.37 -15.38
CA ILE A 187 6.46 -2.32 -15.79
C ILE A 187 6.49 -3.53 -14.85
N LEU A 188 6.45 -3.28 -13.54
CA LEU A 188 6.54 -4.34 -12.54
C LEU A 188 5.27 -5.20 -12.52
N TYR A 189 4.08 -4.62 -12.68
CA TYR A 189 2.83 -5.40 -12.76
C TYR A 189 2.66 -6.14 -14.08
N GLU A 190 3.14 -5.61 -15.21
CA GLU A 190 3.17 -6.34 -16.49
C GLU A 190 4.02 -7.61 -16.36
N LYS A 191 5.14 -7.52 -15.64
CA LYS A 191 6.09 -8.61 -15.49
C LYS A 191 5.74 -9.62 -14.40
N PHE A 192 5.30 -9.15 -13.24
CA PHE A 192 5.08 -9.98 -12.05
C PHE A 192 3.61 -10.23 -11.74
N GLY A 193 2.68 -9.41 -12.25
CA GLY A 193 1.25 -9.51 -12.00
C GLY A 193 0.92 -9.56 -10.51
N ASP A 194 0.07 -10.51 -10.12
CA ASP A 194 -0.38 -10.71 -8.74
C ASP A 194 0.72 -11.21 -7.77
N ASN A 195 1.96 -11.43 -8.24
CA ASN A 195 3.06 -11.91 -7.39
C ASN A 195 3.77 -10.80 -6.60
N ILE A 196 3.47 -9.52 -6.85
CA ILE A 196 4.00 -8.37 -6.12
C ILE A 196 2.86 -7.50 -5.57
N ASN A 197 3.11 -6.79 -4.48
CA ASN A 197 2.18 -5.80 -3.95
C ASN A 197 2.88 -4.44 -3.81
N LEU A 198 2.45 -3.47 -4.62
CA LEU A 198 2.93 -2.09 -4.61
C LEU A 198 1.85 -1.09 -4.14
N GLU A 199 0.66 -1.57 -3.77
CA GLU A 199 -0.51 -0.72 -3.43
C GLU A 199 -0.37 -0.02 -2.07
N ASN A 200 0.44 -0.56 -1.15
CA ASN A 200 0.68 0.05 0.17
C ASN A 200 1.44 1.39 0.09
N ALA A 201 1.80 1.83 -1.12
CA ALA A 201 2.49 3.09 -1.39
C ALA A 201 1.52 4.25 -1.74
N GLU A 202 0.20 4.03 -1.67
CA GLU A 202 -0.83 5.03 -1.99
C GLU A 202 -1.56 5.61 -0.76
N GLU A 203 -1.28 5.10 0.45
CA GLU A 203 -1.74 5.68 1.73
C GLU A 203 -0.70 6.67 2.30
#